data_AF-A0A936SI33-F1
#
_entry.id   AF-A0A936SI33-F1
#
_cell.length_a   1.000
_cell.length_b   1.000
_cell.length_c   1.000
_cell.angle_alpha   90.00
_cell.angle_beta   90.00
_cell.angle_gamma   90.00
#
_symmetry.space_group_name_H-M   'P 1'
#
loop_
_entity.id
_entity.type
_entity.pdbx_description
1 polymer ?
#
loop_
_entity_poly.entity_id
_entity_poly.type
_entity_poly.pdbx_seq_one_letter_code
_entity_poly.pdbx_strand_id
1 'polypeptide(L)'
;MTFAVQTRPNQGDATIITSTLTFTPMPGYFGTDSFIYRVSDGRGGSTQATINVTVASLAPPIDTMAVTDLASATAFLYTGDHPLQTGVISGTIEARLVAVLRGKVLSGSGSPLSGVTITVLNHPEFGQTLSRPNGMFDIAVNGGELLTLNYEKETYLPIQRQFSAPWPDYAWLGTIPETTRLQDIAPSVCQSC
;
A
#
# COMPACT_ATOMS: atom_id res chain seq x y z
N MET A 1 25.46 24.81 3.79
CA MET A 1 25.46 23.38 3.42
C MET A 1 24.41 23.15 2.35
N THR A 2 24.77 22.58 1.21
CA THR A 2 23.85 22.30 0.10
C THR A 2 24.01 20.86 -0.36
N PHE A 3 22.90 20.28 -0.83
CA PHE A 3 22.83 18.91 -1.34
C PHE A 3 22.37 18.95 -2.79
N ALA A 4 22.97 18.11 -3.64
CA ALA A 4 22.58 18.00 -5.04
C ALA A 4 22.79 16.57 -5.55
N VAL A 5 21.83 16.07 -6.32
CA VAL A 5 21.99 14.81 -7.06
C VAL A 5 22.98 15.05 -8.21
N GLN A 6 24.03 14.24 -8.29
CA GLN A 6 25.09 14.35 -9.30
C GLN A 6 24.84 13.40 -10.48
N THR A 7 24.55 12.15 -10.17
CA THR A 7 24.11 11.17 -11.17
C THR A 7 22.65 10.84 -10.90
N ARG A 8 21.84 10.76 -11.95
CA ARG A 8 20.46 10.31 -11.79
C ARG A 8 20.41 8.79 -11.63
N PRO A 9 19.41 8.28 -10.89
CA PRO A 9 19.08 6.86 -10.96
C PRO A 9 18.69 6.44 -12.37
N ASN A 10 18.88 5.16 -12.70
CA ASN A 10 18.56 4.63 -14.03
C ASN A 10 17.08 4.25 -14.18
N GLN A 11 16.41 3.96 -13.07
CA GLN A 11 15.08 3.32 -13.02
C GLN A 11 14.11 4.13 -12.15
N GLY A 12 14.32 5.45 -12.08
CA GLY A 12 13.51 6.38 -11.32
C GLY A 12 14.10 7.78 -11.33
N ASP A 13 13.53 8.66 -10.51
CA ASP A 13 14.07 9.97 -10.22
C ASP A 13 14.43 10.09 -8.74
N ALA A 14 15.56 10.73 -8.46
CA ALA A 14 15.95 11.12 -7.12
C ALA A 14 15.93 12.65 -7.01
N THR A 15 15.31 13.15 -5.95
CA THR A 15 15.30 14.57 -5.61
C THR A 15 15.77 14.76 -4.18
N ILE A 16 16.54 15.83 -3.96
CA ILE A 16 16.95 16.23 -2.62
C ILE A 16 16.44 17.64 -2.39
N ILE A 17 15.56 17.79 -1.41
CA ILE A 17 15.05 19.08 -0.96
C ILE A 17 15.55 19.26 0.46
N THR A 18 16.35 20.31 0.67
CA THR A 18 17.07 20.59 1.93
C THR A 18 17.91 19.40 2.39
N SER A 19 17.38 18.54 3.25
CA SER A 19 18.01 17.32 3.78
C SER A 19 17.19 16.06 3.54
N THR A 20 16.05 16.18 2.88
CA THR A 20 15.15 15.06 2.59
C THR A 20 15.41 14.55 1.18
N LEU A 21 15.73 13.26 1.10
CA LEU A 21 15.94 12.54 -0.14
C LEU A 21 14.69 11.74 -0.49
N THR A 22 14.14 12.01 -1.66
CA THR A 22 12.98 11.30 -2.20
C THR A 22 13.40 10.58 -3.47
N PHE A 23 13.23 9.26 -3.46
CA PHE A 23 13.39 8.42 -4.65
C PHE A 23 12.02 7.97 -5.14
N THR A 24 11.72 8.26 -6.40
CA THR A 24 10.50 7.86 -7.09
C THR A 24 10.87 6.85 -8.18
N PRO A 25 10.66 5.54 -7.97
CA PRO A 25 10.93 4.56 -9.02
C PRO A 25 10.01 4.76 -10.22
N MET A 26 10.46 4.32 -11.39
CA MET A 26 9.62 4.23 -12.58
C MET A 26 8.43 3.30 -12.29
N PRO A 27 7.21 3.61 -12.77
CA PRO A 27 6.05 2.76 -12.53
C PRO A 27 6.31 1.30 -12.95
N GLY A 28 6.12 0.38 -12.01
CA GLY A 28 6.32 -1.06 -12.24
C GLY A 28 7.77 -1.54 -12.16
N TYR A 29 8.73 -0.66 -11.86
CA TYR A 29 10.11 -1.07 -11.63
C TYR A 29 10.28 -1.80 -10.30
N PHE A 30 10.97 -2.94 -10.36
CA PHE A 30 11.43 -3.69 -9.21
C PHE A 30 12.89 -4.08 -9.45
N GLY A 31 13.73 -3.97 -8.43
CA GLY A 31 15.17 -4.20 -8.55
C GLY A 31 16.00 -3.18 -7.79
N THR A 32 17.32 -3.27 -7.96
CA THR A 32 18.28 -2.36 -7.33
C THR A 32 18.61 -1.21 -8.26
N ASP A 33 18.62 0.02 -7.75
CA ASP A 33 19.12 1.20 -8.46
C ASP A 33 20.13 1.94 -7.59
N SER A 34 20.94 2.80 -8.21
CA SER A 34 21.94 3.56 -7.49
C SER A 34 22.10 4.96 -8.07
N PHE A 35 22.38 5.93 -7.21
CA PHE A 35 22.70 7.28 -7.63
C PHE A 35 23.67 7.94 -6.66
N ILE A 36 24.39 8.94 -7.15
CA ILE A 36 25.41 9.68 -6.40
C ILE A 36 24.85 11.05 -6.06
N TYR A 37 24.97 11.45 -4.79
CA TYR A 37 24.70 12.82 -4.36
C TYR A 37 25.98 13.49 -3.87
N ARG A 38 26.00 14.82 -3.96
CA ARG A 38 27.06 15.68 -3.46
C ARG A 38 26.55 16.53 -2.32
N VAL A 39 27.37 16.63 -1.28
CA VAL A 39 27.22 17.56 -0.17
C VAL A 39 28.30 18.63 -0.27
N SER A 40 27.93 19.89 -0.14
CA SER A 40 28.85 21.04 -0.11
C SER A 40 28.65 21.80 1.20
N ASP A 41 29.73 22.16 1.89
CA ASP A 41 29.66 23.00 3.09
C ASP A 41 29.40 24.48 2.78
N GLY A 42 29.53 24.89 1.51
CA GLY A 42 29.40 26.28 1.05
C GLY A 42 30.66 27.12 1.29
N ARG A 43 31.75 26.51 1.77
CA ARG A 43 33.05 27.12 2.07
C ARG A 43 34.19 26.50 1.24
N GLY A 44 33.84 25.76 0.19
CA GLY A 44 34.77 25.13 -0.75
C GLY A 44 34.97 23.62 -0.51
N GLY A 45 34.49 23.08 0.61
CA GLY A 45 34.52 21.65 0.89
C GLY A 45 33.33 20.94 0.24
N SER A 46 33.58 19.82 -0.43
CA SER A 46 32.51 18.93 -0.88
C SER A 46 32.88 17.46 -0.88
N THR A 47 31.87 16.63 -0.68
CA THR A 47 31.98 15.17 -0.67
C THR A 47 30.85 14.59 -1.50
N GLN A 48 31.10 13.42 -2.09
CA GLN A 48 30.11 12.62 -2.79
C GLN A 48 29.88 11.31 -2.05
N ALA A 49 28.66 10.80 -2.10
CA ALA A 49 28.33 9.48 -1.60
C ALA A 49 27.33 8.78 -2.53
N THR A 50 27.39 7.46 -2.55
CA THR A 50 26.53 6.60 -3.35
C THR A 50 25.39 6.08 -2.48
N ILE A 51 24.17 6.19 -2.98
CA ILE A 51 22.98 5.59 -2.37
C ILE A 51 22.56 4.42 -3.22
N ASN A 52 22.41 3.26 -2.59
CA ASN A 52 21.84 2.06 -3.17
C ASN A 52 20.38 1.95 -2.70
N VAL A 53 19.46 1.83 -3.65
CA VAL A 53 18.03 1.67 -3.38
C VAL A 53 17.59 0.32 -3.92
N THR A 54 16.85 -0.43 -3.11
CA THR A 54 16.22 -1.68 -3.54
C THR A 54 14.72 -1.50 -3.55
N VAL A 55 14.11 -1.60 -4.73
CA VAL A 55 12.66 -1.60 -4.91
C VAL A 55 12.18 -3.04 -4.93
N ALA A 56 11.60 -3.51 -3.83
CA ALA A 56 11.15 -4.89 -3.71
C ALA A 56 9.92 -5.15 -4.60
N SER A 57 9.94 -6.25 -5.34
CA SER A 57 8.70 -6.79 -5.93
C SER A 57 7.82 -7.31 -4.81
N LEU A 58 6.55 -6.87 -4.82
CA LEU A 58 5.57 -7.35 -3.85
C LEU A 58 5.12 -8.76 -4.19
N ALA A 59 4.95 -9.08 -5.48
CA ALA A 59 4.52 -10.40 -5.93
C ALA A 59 5.72 -11.22 -6.44
N PRO A 60 5.77 -12.53 -6.17
CA PRO A 60 6.74 -13.41 -6.80
C PRO A 60 6.49 -13.50 -8.31
N PRO A 61 7.53 -13.75 -9.12
CA PRO A 61 7.36 -14.01 -10.55
C PRO A 61 6.47 -15.23 -10.77
N ILE A 62 5.54 -15.13 -11.72
CA ILE A 62 4.67 -16.23 -12.10
C ILE A 62 5.41 -17.12 -13.09
N ASP A 63 5.54 -18.41 -12.78
CA ASP A 63 6.00 -19.40 -13.73
C ASP A 63 4.84 -19.74 -14.69
N THR A 64 4.98 -19.35 -15.95
CA THR A 64 3.96 -19.56 -16.99
C THR A 64 3.94 -21.00 -17.52
N MET A 65 4.91 -21.83 -17.14
CA MET A 65 4.99 -23.25 -17.51
C MET A 65 4.46 -24.18 -16.40
N ALA A 66 4.15 -23.64 -15.22
CA ALA A 66 3.62 -24.39 -14.09
C ALA A 66 2.16 -24.04 -13.80
N VAL A 67 1.38 -25.04 -13.40
CA VAL A 67 0.05 -24.80 -12.82
C VAL A 67 0.27 -24.33 -11.38
N THR A 68 0.03 -23.05 -11.13
CA THR A 68 0.08 -22.46 -9.79
C THR A 68 -1.35 -22.20 -9.32
N ASP A 69 -1.73 -22.76 -8.18
CA ASP A 69 -3.04 -22.47 -7.57
C ASP A 69 -3.07 -21.06 -6.96
N LEU A 70 -4.29 -20.54 -6.74
CA LEU A 70 -4.47 -19.18 -6.21
C LEU A 70 -3.82 -18.98 -4.84
N ALA A 71 -3.84 -19.99 -3.96
CA ALA A 71 -3.26 -19.88 -2.63
C ALA A 71 -1.74 -19.74 -2.69
N SER A 72 -1.09 -20.60 -3.47
CA SER A 72 0.36 -20.53 -3.71
C SER A 72 0.74 -19.19 -4.36
N ALA A 73 -0.04 -18.73 -5.35
CA ALA A 73 0.23 -17.47 -6.04
C ALA A 73 0.05 -16.22 -5.16
N THR A 74 -0.75 -16.31 -4.09
CA THR A 74 -1.13 -15.15 -3.25
C THR A 74 -0.62 -15.23 -1.81
N ALA A 75 0.06 -16.31 -1.43
CA ALA A 75 0.60 -16.53 -0.09
C ALA A 75 1.54 -15.40 0.39
N PHE A 76 2.23 -14.74 -0.54
CA PHE A 76 3.08 -13.57 -0.26
C PHE A 76 2.30 -12.39 0.36
N LEU A 77 0.97 -12.35 0.20
CA LEU A 77 0.15 -11.31 0.79
C LEU A 77 0.14 -11.42 2.32
N TYR A 78 0.12 -12.62 2.89
CA TYR A 78 -0.13 -12.86 4.32
C TYR A 78 0.93 -13.71 5.04
N THR A 79 1.95 -14.19 4.32
CA THR A 79 3.08 -14.96 4.88
C THR A 79 4.43 -14.44 4.36
N GLY A 80 5.52 -14.87 4.99
CA GLY A 80 6.89 -14.48 4.65
C GLY A 80 7.42 -13.34 5.52
N ASP A 81 8.60 -12.81 5.18
CA ASP A 81 9.31 -11.82 6.00
C ASP A 81 8.67 -10.43 5.96
N HIS A 82 7.98 -10.08 4.87
CA HIS A 82 7.36 -8.77 4.66
C HIS A 82 5.99 -8.88 3.96
N PRO A 83 5.00 -9.51 4.61
CA PRO A 83 3.67 -9.65 4.01
C PRO A 83 2.98 -8.29 3.94
N LEU A 84 2.15 -8.11 2.91
CA LEU A 84 1.33 -6.90 2.75
C LEU A 84 0.19 -6.82 3.77
N GLN A 85 -0.32 -7.99 4.14
CA GLN A 85 -1.33 -8.21 5.16
C GLN A 85 -0.61 -8.71 6.42
N THR A 86 -0.69 -7.91 7.47
CA THR A 86 0.03 -8.12 8.73
C THR A 86 -0.95 -8.52 9.83
N GLY A 87 -0.46 -9.25 10.84
CA GLY A 87 -1.31 -9.70 11.95
C GLY A 87 -2.24 -10.86 11.61
N VAL A 88 -2.08 -11.50 10.45
CA VAL A 88 -2.82 -12.72 10.10
C VAL A 88 -2.43 -13.83 11.06
N ILE A 89 -3.42 -14.47 11.68
CA ILE A 89 -3.18 -15.63 12.53
C ILE A 89 -2.79 -16.82 11.66
N SER A 90 -1.70 -17.51 12.03
CA SER A 90 -1.21 -18.65 11.27
C SER A 90 -2.27 -19.76 11.18
N GLY A 91 -2.49 -20.28 9.97
CA GLY A 91 -3.50 -21.30 9.68
C GLY A 91 -4.92 -20.76 9.46
N THR A 92 -5.16 -19.46 9.64
CA THR A 92 -6.48 -18.85 9.39
C THR A 92 -6.89 -18.90 7.93
N ILE A 93 -5.96 -18.57 7.02
CA ILE A 93 -6.26 -18.58 5.58
C ILE A 93 -6.10 -20.00 5.05
N GLU A 94 -7.21 -20.60 4.66
CA GLU A 94 -7.24 -21.95 4.12
C GLU A 94 -6.99 -21.93 2.62
N ALA A 95 -5.98 -22.67 2.15
CA ALA A 95 -5.59 -22.68 0.73
C ALA A 95 -6.74 -23.04 -0.23
N ARG A 96 -7.73 -23.83 0.23
CA ARG A 96 -8.88 -24.23 -0.60
C ARG A 96 -9.98 -23.17 -0.66
N LEU A 97 -9.99 -22.25 0.30
CA LEU A 97 -11.04 -21.23 0.45
C LEU A 97 -10.52 -19.83 0.14
N VAL A 98 -9.20 -19.63 0.04
CA VAL A 98 -8.63 -18.30 -0.10
C VAL A 98 -9.25 -17.50 -1.26
N ALA A 99 -9.69 -16.30 -0.93
CA ALA A 99 -10.12 -15.28 -1.87
C ALA A 99 -9.29 -14.02 -1.64
N VAL A 100 -8.93 -13.33 -2.71
CA VAL A 100 -8.21 -12.06 -2.61
C VAL A 100 -9.14 -10.93 -3.00
N LEU A 101 -9.36 -10.02 -2.05
CA LEU A 101 -10.12 -8.80 -2.28
C LEU A 101 -9.14 -7.68 -2.61
N ARG A 102 -9.30 -7.08 -3.79
CA ARG A 102 -8.53 -5.91 -4.21
C ARG A 102 -9.43 -4.72 -4.42
N GLY A 103 -9.01 -3.57 -3.92
CA GLY A 103 -9.74 -2.32 -4.10
C GLY A 103 -8.81 -1.13 -4.21
N LYS A 104 -9.42 0.02 -4.45
CA LYS A 104 -8.75 1.32 -4.46
C LYS A 104 -9.48 2.31 -3.58
N VAL A 105 -8.76 2.93 -2.64
CA VAL A 105 -9.30 3.98 -1.77
C VAL A 105 -8.94 5.34 -2.34
N LEU A 106 -9.93 6.22 -2.46
CA LEU A 106 -9.76 7.60 -2.88
C LEU A 106 -10.19 8.57 -1.78
N SER A 107 -9.64 9.78 -1.81
CA SER A 107 -10.18 10.93 -1.08
C SER A 107 -11.49 11.42 -1.73
N GLY A 108 -12.25 12.26 -1.02
CA GLY A 108 -13.43 12.93 -1.59
C GLY A 108 -13.13 13.81 -2.83
N SER A 109 -11.86 14.17 -3.08
CA SER A 109 -11.41 14.85 -4.31
C SER A 109 -11.04 13.88 -5.45
N GLY A 110 -11.24 12.57 -5.29
CA GLY A 110 -10.91 11.54 -6.27
C GLY A 110 -9.43 11.18 -6.36
N SER A 111 -8.57 11.73 -5.49
CA SER A 111 -7.15 11.40 -5.47
C SER A 111 -6.89 10.10 -4.69
N PRO A 112 -5.90 9.27 -5.07
CA PRO A 112 -5.59 8.06 -4.32
C PRO A 112 -5.22 8.34 -2.86
N LEU A 113 -5.78 7.56 -1.95
CA LEU A 113 -5.55 7.71 -0.52
C LEU A 113 -4.67 6.57 0.00
N SER A 114 -3.43 6.89 0.35
CA SER A 114 -2.47 5.96 0.95
C SER A 114 -2.56 5.94 2.48
N GLY A 115 -2.13 4.84 3.10
CA GLY A 115 -2.07 4.68 4.56
C GLY A 115 -3.45 4.54 5.20
N VAL A 116 -4.43 4.07 4.44
CA VAL A 116 -5.71 3.63 5.01
C VAL A 116 -5.50 2.22 5.52
N THR A 117 -5.90 1.95 6.76
CA THR A 117 -5.92 0.62 7.36
C THR A 117 -7.20 -0.09 6.98
N ILE A 118 -7.06 -1.27 6.37
CA ILE A 118 -8.18 -2.12 5.99
C ILE A 118 -8.15 -3.38 6.85
N THR A 119 -9.24 -3.62 7.57
CA THR A 119 -9.46 -4.79 8.43
C THR A 119 -10.78 -5.46 8.09
N VAL A 120 -10.96 -6.71 8.53
CA VAL A 120 -12.25 -7.40 8.47
C VAL A 120 -12.94 -7.25 9.83
N LEU A 121 -14.10 -6.60 9.84
CA LEU A 121 -14.86 -6.32 11.07
C LEU A 121 -15.22 -7.62 11.77
N ASN A 122 -14.99 -7.69 13.08
CA ASN A 122 -15.21 -8.88 13.93
C ASN A 122 -14.39 -10.12 13.55
N HIS A 123 -13.40 -9.98 12.66
CA HIS A 123 -12.52 -11.07 12.24
C HIS A 123 -11.05 -10.64 12.36
N PRO A 124 -10.54 -10.45 13.59
CA PRO A 124 -9.15 -10.05 13.81
C PRO A 124 -8.13 -11.09 13.30
N GLU A 125 -8.55 -12.34 13.11
CA GLU A 125 -7.73 -13.42 12.57
C GLU A 125 -7.18 -13.16 11.17
N PHE A 126 -7.88 -12.34 10.36
CA PHE A 126 -7.39 -11.90 9.06
C PHE A 126 -6.43 -10.71 9.15
N GLY A 127 -6.16 -10.15 10.34
CA GLY A 127 -5.25 -9.02 10.49
C GLY A 127 -5.67 -7.79 9.67
N GLN A 128 -4.68 -7.11 9.09
CA GLN A 128 -4.87 -5.83 8.40
C GLN A 128 -3.94 -5.64 7.20
N THR A 129 -4.33 -4.81 6.25
CA THR A 129 -3.47 -4.32 5.15
C THR A 129 -3.51 -2.79 5.08
N LEU A 130 -2.50 -2.16 4.48
CA LEU A 130 -2.44 -0.72 4.27
C LEU A 130 -2.60 -0.37 2.79
N SER A 131 -3.35 0.69 2.49
CA SER A 131 -3.41 1.21 1.13
C SER A 131 -2.08 1.84 0.69
N ARG A 132 -1.62 1.46 -0.50
CA ARG A 132 -0.36 1.88 -1.11
C ARG A 132 -0.41 3.35 -1.59
N PRO A 133 0.71 3.96 -2.01
CA PRO A 133 0.74 5.33 -2.54
C PRO A 133 -0.25 5.60 -3.69
N ASN A 134 -0.56 4.56 -4.48
CA ASN A 134 -1.55 4.62 -5.56
C ASN A 134 -3.00 4.33 -5.10
N GLY A 135 -3.25 4.28 -3.79
CA GLY A 135 -4.55 4.01 -3.16
C GLY A 135 -4.99 2.54 -3.21
N MET A 136 -4.20 1.67 -3.83
CA MET A 136 -4.55 0.25 -3.99
C MET A 136 -4.29 -0.52 -2.70
N PHE A 137 -5.11 -1.53 -2.44
CA PHE A 137 -4.87 -2.52 -1.40
C PHE A 137 -5.25 -3.92 -1.90
N ASP A 138 -4.65 -4.93 -1.30
CA ASP A 138 -4.99 -6.34 -1.47
C ASP A 138 -5.12 -6.95 -0.07
N ILE A 139 -6.19 -7.69 0.20
CA ILE A 139 -6.40 -8.44 1.44
C ILE A 139 -6.89 -9.86 1.10
N ALA A 140 -6.22 -10.87 1.64
CA ALA A 140 -6.60 -12.27 1.53
C ALA A 140 -7.50 -12.67 2.69
N VAL A 141 -8.60 -13.36 2.37
CA VAL A 141 -9.60 -13.85 3.32
C VAL A 141 -10.03 -15.25 2.91
N ASN A 142 -10.79 -15.94 3.76
CA ASN A 142 -11.50 -17.14 3.30
C ASN A 142 -12.77 -16.71 2.57
N GLY A 143 -12.98 -17.28 1.39
CA GLY A 143 -14.15 -17.09 0.55
C GLY A 143 -15.37 -17.88 1.04
N GLY A 144 -16.53 -17.53 0.49
CA GLY A 144 -17.79 -18.21 0.75
C GLY A 144 -18.66 -17.59 1.84
N GLU A 145 -18.18 -16.56 2.54
CA GLU A 145 -18.92 -15.83 3.56
C GLU A 145 -19.11 -14.34 3.21
N LEU A 146 -20.14 -13.74 3.80
CA LEU A 146 -20.36 -12.30 3.74
C LEU A 146 -19.48 -11.62 4.80
N LEU A 147 -18.49 -10.86 4.35
CA LEU A 147 -17.56 -10.16 5.22
C LEU A 147 -17.84 -8.65 5.19
N THR A 148 -17.50 -7.96 6.27
CA THR A 148 -17.54 -6.50 6.33
C THR A 148 -16.11 -5.97 6.43
N LEU A 149 -15.67 -5.21 5.44
CA LEU A 149 -14.39 -4.51 5.49
C LEU A 149 -14.55 -3.18 6.20
N ASN A 150 -13.66 -2.91 7.15
CA ASN A 150 -13.55 -1.67 7.87
C ASN A 150 -12.32 -0.89 7.37
N TYR A 151 -12.50 0.38 7.06
CA TYR A 151 -11.49 1.27 6.48
C TYR A 151 -11.25 2.42 7.45
N GLU A 152 -10.05 2.52 8.00
CA GLU A 152 -9.71 3.49 9.04
C GLU A 152 -8.49 4.32 8.68
N LYS A 153 -8.54 5.61 9.00
CA LYS A 153 -7.40 6.52 8.92
C LYS A 153 -7.61 7.68 9.88
N GLU A 154 -6.59 8.06 10.65
CA GLU A 154 -6.71 8.98 11.80
C GLU A 154 -7.46 10.30 11.54
N THR A 155 -7.34 10.87 10.35
CA THR A 155 -7.96 12.18 10.00
C THR A 155 -9.27 12.05 9.23
N TYR A 156 -9.86 10.86 9.21
CA TYR A 156 -10.98 10.51 8.35
C TYR A 156 -12.03 9.69 9.11
N LEU A 157 -13.29 9.79 8.69
CA LEU A 157 -14.34 8.93 9.24
C LEU A 157 -14.09 7.46 8.85
N PRO A 158 -14.26 6.52 9.79
CA PRO A 158 -14.20 5.11 9.47
C PRO A 158 -15.37 4.72 8.57
N ILE A 159 -15.11 3.86 7.59
CA ILE A 159 -16.11 3.38 6.64
C ILE A 159 -16.20 1.86 6.78
N GLN A 160 -17.41 1.33 6.71
CA GLN A 160 -17.64 -0.11 6.62
C GLN A 160 -18.34 -0.45 5.31
N ARG A 161 -17.91 -1.54 4.66
CA ARG A 161 -18.54 -2.05 3.44
C ARG A 161 -18.66 -3.56 3.48
N GLN A 162 -19.88 -4.05 3.29
CA GLN A 162 -20.13 -5.48 3.15
C GLN A 162 -19.75 -5.98 1.76
N PHE A 163 -19.21 -7.20 1.72
CA PHE A 163 -18.83 -7.88 0.50
C PHE A 163 -19.02 -9.38 0.62
N SER A 164 -19.51 -10.01 -0.46
CA SER A 164 -19.58 -11.47 -0.55
C SER A 164 -18.27 -11.98 -1.15
N ALA A 165 -17.42 -12.59 -0.32
CA ALA A 165 -16.15 -13.12 -0.80
C ALA A 165 -16.41 -14.33 -1.72
N PRO A 166 -15.95 -14.32 -2.98
CA PRO A 166 -16.20 -15.41 -3.90
C PRO A 166 -15.46 -16.68 -3.46
N TRP A 167 -15.97 -17.84 -3.88
CA TRP A 167 -15.29 -19.13 -3.75
C TRP A 167 -14.08 -19.19 -4.68
N PRO A 168 -12.98 -19.80 -4.22
CA PRO A 168 -11.62 -19.25 -4.31
C PRO A 168 -11.36 -18.50 -5.61
N ASP A 169 -11.49 -17.18 -5.55
CA ASP A 169 -11.36 -16.31 -6.70
C ASP A 169 -10.83 -14.92 -6.30
N TYR A 170 -10.47 -14.18 -7.33
CA TYR A 170 -10.03 -12.82 -7.27
C TYR A 170 -11.20 -11.85 -7.39
N ALA A 171 -11.44 -11.03 -6.37
CA ALA A 171 -12.54 -10.07 -6.36
C ALA A 171 -12.03 -8.63 -6.46
N TRP A 172 -12.47 -7.93 -7.50
CA TRP A 172 -12.30 -6.48 -7.59
C TRP A 172 -13.47 -5.76 -6.90
N LEU A 173 -13.17 -5.06 -5.80
CA LEU A 173 -14.13 -4.30 -5.00
C LEU A 173 -14.53 -2.96 -5.61
N GLY A 174 -13.88 -2.58 -6.72
CA GLY A 174 -14.02 -1.26 -7.30
C GLY A 174 -13.28 -0.18 -6.52
N THR A 175 -13.66 1.05 -6.83
CA THR A 175 -13.20 2.24 -6.13
C THR A 175 -14.09 2.50 -4.92
N ILE A 176 -13.49 2.81 -3.77
CA ILE A 176 -14.19 3.28 -2.57
C ILE A 176 -14.05 4.80 -2.52
N PRO A 177 -15.09 5.58 -2.93
CA PRO A 177 -14.91 6.99 -3.28
C PRO A 177 -14.93 7.97 -2.10
N GLU A 178 -15.24 7.57 -0.87
CA GLU A 178 -15.75 8.56 0.08
C GLU A 178 -15.20 8.44 1.49
N THR A 179 -13.90 8.73 1.64
CA THR A 179 -13.40 9.09 2.97
C THR A 179 -13.53 10.60 3.17
N THR A 180 -14.57 11.01 3.89
CA THR A 180 -14.74 12.39 4.38
C THR A 180 -13.71 12.64 5.48
N ARG A 181 -12.93 13.73 5.37
CA ARG A 181 -12.01 14.09 6.44
C ARG A 181 -12.81 14.54 7.65
N LEU A 182 -12.37 14.17 8.84
CA LEU A 182 -13.00 14.59 10.10
C LEU A 182 -13.09 16.13 10.21
N GLN A 183 -12.11 16.85 9.67
CA GLN A 183 -12.07 18.32 9.64
C GLN A 183 -13.10 18.96 8.68
N ASP A 184 -13.61 18.22 7.69
CA ASP A 184 -14.59 18.72 6.72
C ASP A 184 -16.03 18.50 7.22
N ILE A 185 -16.19 17.80 8.35
CA ILE A 185 -17.42 17.78 9.12
C ILE A 185 -17.48 19.12 9.86
N ALA A 186 -18.06 20.13 9.21
CA ALA A 186 -18.38 21.36 9.93
C ALA A 186 -19.17 20.98 11.19
N PRO A 187 -18.83 21.50 12.39
CA PRO A 187 -19.83 21.52 13.44
C PRO A 187 -20.99 22.32 12.86
N SER A 188 -22.13 21.68 12.64
CA SER A 188 -23.39 22.36 12.43
C SER A 188 -23.68 23.15 13.71
N VAL A 189 -23.01 24.29 13.89
CA VAL A 189 -23.41 25.29 14.85
C VAL A 189 -24.77 25.75 14.33
N CYS A 190 -25.83 25.38 15.04
CA CYS A 190 -27.13 26.01 14.91
C CYS A 190 -26.96 27.52 15.15
N GLN A 191 -26.68 28.28 14.10
CA GLN A 191 -26.80 29.74 14.08
C GLN A 191 -28.17 30.11 13.52
N SER A 192 -29.22 29.88 14.33
CA SER A 192 -30.45 30.69 14.36
C SER A 192 -31.53 29.98 15.20
N CYS A 193 -31.67 30.37 16.46
CA CYS A 193 -32.95 30.42 17.19
C CYS A 193 -33.04 31.81 17.82
#